data_AF-X1VJL9-F1
#
_entry.id   AF-X1VJL9-F1
#
_cell.length_a   1.000
_cell.length_b   1.000
_cell.length_c   1.000
_cell.angle_alpha   90.00
_cell.angle_beta   90.00
_cell.angle_gamma   90.00
#
_symmetry.space_group_name_H-M   'P 1'
#
loop_
_entity.id
_entity.type
_entity.pdbx_description
1 polymer ?
#
loop_
_entity_poly.entity_id
_entity_poly.type
_entity_poly.pdbx_seq_one_letter_code
_entity_poly.pdbx_strand_id
1 'polypeptide(L)'
;PEIVAYDMHPEYLSTKYARQVGSEQGLSLIPVQHHHAHIVSCLVENEVEGPVIGVAFDGTGYGTDGTIWGGEFLLADWRTFQRVGHLEYVPLLGGVAAIKKPYRMALTYLYTLLGEDFSLEGLPISKLNATELEIIKQQLKRGINCPLTSSAGRLFDAVSALVGVREEIDYEAQAAIELEMLAPNEVGKFGLKLYPFSIVEHQGTKVVKLAQLFSAVAQDVKNQTPIPLF
;
A
#
# COMPACT_ATOMS: atom_id res chain seq x y z
N PRO A 1 -30.18 -14.29 12.15
CA PRO A 1 -29.69 -14.05 10.77
C PRO A 1 -29.73 -15.37 10.02
N GLU A 2 -29.94 -15.36 8.70
CA GLU A 2 -29.89 -16.58 7.86
C GLU A 2 -28.52 -16.75 7.17
N ILE A 3 -27.83 -15.63 6.93
CA ILE A 3 -26.52 -15.55 6.29
C ILE A 3 -25.60 -14.68 7.15
N VAL A 4 -24.33 -15.05 7.23
CA VAL A 4 -23.26 -14.22 7.80
C VAL A 4 -22.20 -13.95 6.73
N ALA A 5 -22.04 -12.68 6.35
CA ALA A 5 -20.95 -12.23 5.50
C ALA A 5 -19.73 -11.87 6.36
N TYR A 6 -18.52 -12.17 5.87
CA TYR A 6 -17.27 -11.91 6.60
C TYR A 6 -16.09 -11.69 5.64
N ASP A 7 -15.03 -11.04 6.12
CA ASP A 7 -13.83 -10.78 5.32
C ASP A 7 -13.09 -12.08 4.95
N MET A 8 -12.53 -12.14 3.74
CA MET A 8 -11.71 -13.28 3.30
C MET A 8 -10.46 -13.53 4.17
N HIS A 9 -10.00 -12.55 4.96
CA HIS A 9 -8.83 -12.70 5.82
C HIS A 9 -9.06 -13.80 6.88
N PRO A 10 -8.29 -14.91 6.87
CA PRO A 10 -8.56 -16.06 7.75
C PRO A 10 -8.29 -15.76 9.23
N GLU A 11 -7.31 -14.91 9.53
CA GLU A 11 -6.91 -14.63 10.91
C GLU A 11 -7.69 -13.53 11.62
N TYR A 12 -8.60 -12.82 10.93
CA TYR A 12 -9.42 -11.81 11.59
C TYR A 12 -10.32 -12.42 12.66
N LEU A 13 -10.41 -11.74 13.81
CA LEU A 13 -11.29 -12.17 14.90
C LEU A 13 -12.76 -12.23 14.48
N SER A 14 -13.20 -11.29 13.62
CA SER A 14 -14.53 -11.28 13.01
C SER A 14 -14.77 -12.50 12.13
N THR A 15 -13.79 -12.89 11.31
CA THR A 15 -13.84 -14.09 10.46
C THR A 15 -13.89 -15.37 11.29
N LYS A 16 -13.07 -15.48 12.33
CA LYS A 16 -13.08 -16.61 13.27
C LYS A 16 -14.43 -16.72 13.98
N TYR A 17 -14.98 -15.59 14.44
CA TYR A 17 -16.30 -15.53 15.05
C TYR A 17 -17.42 -15.96 14.07
N ALA A 18 -17.43 -15.43 12.85
CA ALA A 18 -18.40 -15.79 11.83
C ALA A 18 -18.38 -17.29 11.53
N ARG A 19 -17.19 -17.89 11.42
CA ARG A 19 -17.02 -19.33 11.21
C ARG A 19 -17.50 -20.16 12.39
N GLN A 20 -17.19 -19.74 13.62
CA GLN A 20 -17.64 -20.42 14.83
C GLN A 20 -19.17 -20.44 14.90
N VAL A 21 -19.81 -19.26 14.83
CA VAL A 21 -21.27 -19.14 14.92
C VAL A 21 -21.95 -19.86 13.76
N GLY A 22 -21.41 -19.77 12.55
CA GLY A 22 -21.93 -20.49 11.39
C GLY A 22 -21.91 -22.01 11.57
N SER A 23 -20.83 -22.55 12.16
CA SER A 23 -20.74 -23.98 12.47
C SER A 23 -21.69 -24.41 13.60
N GLU A 24 -21.84 -23.59 14.64
CA GLU A 24 -22.69 -23.90 15.80
C GLU A 24 -24.19 -23.85 15.47
N GLN A 25 -24.58 -22.92 14.60
CA GLN A 25 -25.99 -22.63 14.30
C GLN A 25 -26.43 -23.11 12.90
N GLY A 26 -25.52 -23.70 12.12
CA GLY A 26 -25.82 -24.17 10.76
C GLY A 26 -26.13 -23.04 9.77
N LEU A 27 -25.51 -21.87 9.92
CA LEU A 27 -25.75 -20.70 9.07
C LEU A 27 -24.95 -20.76 7.76
N SER A 28 -25.49 -20.14 6.72
CA SER A 28 -24.75 -19.93 5.47
C SER A 28 -23.70 -18.84 5.64
N LEU A 29 -22.47 -19.11 5.21
CA LEU A 29 -21.32 -18.23 5.37
C LEU A 29 -20.83 -17.73 4.01
N ILE A 30 -20.77 -16.41 3.81
CA ILE A 30 -20.33 -15.79 2.55
C ILE A 30 -19.04 -14.99 2.80
N PRO A 31 -17.88 -15.43 2.29
CA PRO A 31 -16.67 -14.63 2.33
C PRO A 31 -16.75 -13.49 1.30
N VAL A 32 -16.36 -12.29 1.70
CA VAL A 32 -16.32 -11.08 0.85
C VAL A 32 -14.89 -10.55 0.82
N GLN A 33 -14.39 -10.21 -0.37
CA GLN A 33 -13.05 -9.66 -0.49
C GLN A 33 -13.03 -8.20 0.00
N HIS A 34 -12.00 -7.84 0.77
CA HIS A 34 -11.89 -6.55 1.47
C HIS A 34 -12.10 -5.31 0.58
N HIS A 35 -11.41 -5.26 -0.57
CA HIS A 35 -11.42 -4.13 -1.49
C HIS A 35 -12.71 -4.08 -2.31
N HIS A 36 -13.25 -5.25 -2.66
CA HIS A 36 -14.57 -5.39 -3.25
C HIS A 36 -15.64 -4.85 -2.29
N ALA A 37 -15.55 -5.14 -1.00
CA ALA A 37 -16.45 -4.60 0.02
C ALA A 37 -16.39 -3.06 0.09
N HIS A 38 -15.19 -2.46 0.04
CA HIS A 38 -15.02 -1.00 -0.03
C HIS A 38 -15.66 -0.37 -1.26
N ILE A 39 -15.52 -1.01 -2.44
CA ILE A 39 -16.14 -0.49 -3.66
C ILE A 39 -17.66 -0.65 -3.59
N VAL A 40 -18.16 -1.82 -3.15
CA VAL A 40 -19.60 -2.09 -3.07
C VAL A 40 -20.29 -1.20 -2.05
N SER A 41 -19.66 -0.84 -0.93
CA SER A 41 -20.26 0.10 0.03
C SER A 41 -20.55 1.46 -0.62
N CYS A 42 -19.60 1.98 -1.41
CA CYS A 42 -19.77 3.20 -2.19
C CYS A 42 -20.86 3.05 -3.27
N LEU A 43 -20.90 1.92 -3.99
CA LEU A 43 -21.93 1.66 -4.99
C LEU A 43 -23.34 1.63 -4.39
N VAL A 44 -23.50 0.98 -3.24
CA VAL A 44 -24.79 0.89 -2.55
C VAL A 44 -25.24 2.25 -2.06
N GLU A 45 -24.35 3.04 -1.45
CA GLU A 45 -24.68 4.40 -0.99
C GLU A 45 -25.12 5.33 -2.13
N ASN A 46 -24.59 5.10 -3.34
CA ASN A 46 -24.90 5.90 -4.53
C ASN A 46 -25.93 5.26 -5.46
N GLU A 47 -26.58 4.17 -5.05
CA GLU A 47 -27.61 3.44 -5.83
C GLU A 47 -27.14 3.02 -7.24
N VAL A 48 -25.86 2.63 -7.38
CA VAL A 48 -25.26 2.18 -8.64
C VAL A 48 -25.18 0.65 -8.68
N GLU A 49 -25.91 0.03 -9.62
CA GLU A 49 -25.96 -1.44 -9.74
C GLU A 49 -25.03 -2.03 -10.82
N GLY A 50 -24.59 -1.20 -11.78
CA GLY A 50 -23.78 -1.64 -12.93
C GLY A 50 -22.28 -1.83 -12.62
N PRO A 51 -21.54 -2.50 -13.51
CA PRO A 51 -20.10 -2.67 -13.33
C PRO A 51 -19.37 -1.33 -13.43
N VAL A 52 -18.47 -1.07 -12.47
CA VAL A 52 -17.63 0.12 -12.42
C VAL A 52 -16.15 -0.24 -12.42
N ILE A 53 -15.31 0.74 -12.75
CA ILE A 53 -13.91 0.71 -12.33
C ILE A 53 -13.84 1.34 -10.94
N GLY A 54 -13.66 0.50 -9.92
CA GLY A 54 -13.42 0.94 -8.55
C GLY A 54 -11.92 1.02 -8.26
N VAL A 55 -11.51 2.07 -7.56
CA VAL A 55 -10.14 2.26 -7.08
C VAL A 55 -10.17 2.16 -5.56
N ALA A 56 -9.50 1.15 -5.01
CA ALA A 56 -9.48 0.86 -3.58
C ALA A 56 -8.05 1.01 -3.04
N PHE A 57 -7.79 2.16 -2.42
CA PHE A 57 -6.50 2.50 -1.82
C PHE A 57 -6.61 2.49 -0.29
N ASP A 58 -5.89 1.57 0.34
CA ASP A 58 -5.86 1.41 1.80
C ASP A 58 -4.46 0.96 2.29
N GLY A 59 -4.37 0.68 3.59
CA GLY A 59 -3.14 0.18 4.21
C GLY A 59 -2.89 -1.32 4.05
N THR A 60 -3.92 -2.15 4.17
CA THR A 60 -3.77 -3.60 4.30
C THR A 60 -5.12 -4.28 4.12
N GLY A 61 -5.28 -5.02 3.02
CA GLY A 61 -6.36 -5.99 2.86
C GLY A 61 -5.86 -7.33 2.33
N TYR A 62 -6.54 -8.42 2.69
CA TYR A 62 -6.14 -9.77 2.27
C TYR A 62 -6.46 -9.98 0.79
N GLY A 63 -5.42 -10.19 -0.01
CA GLY A 63 -5.54 -10.49 -1.43
C GLY A 63 -5.98 -11.93 -1.69
N THR A 64 -6.67 -12.16 -2.81
CA THR A 64 -7.08 -13.52 -3.21
C THR A 64 -5.90 -14.42 -3.61
N ASP A 65 -4.72 -13.84 -3.80
CA ASP A 65 -3.45 -14.50 -4.08
C ASP A 65 -2.59 -14.70 -2.81
N GLY A 66 -3.14 -14.41 -1.62
CA GLY A 66 -2.44 -14.52 -0.35
C GLY A 66 -1.43 -13.39 -0.08
N THR A 67 -1.37 -12.37 -0.93
CA THR A 67 -0.57 -11.17 -0.72
C THR A 67 -1.37 -10.07 -0.01
N ILE A 68 -0.69 -8.98 0.38
CA ILE A 68 -1.33 -7.81 0.98
C ILE A 68 -1.70 -6.84 -0.13
N TRP A 69 -2.99 -6.64 -0.36
CA TRP A 69 -3.50 -5.62 -1.26
C TRP A 69 -3.68 -4.28 -0.54
N GLY A 70 -3.85 -3.21 -1.33
CA GLY A 70 -4.17 -1.87 -0.83
C GLY A 70 -3.96 -0.76 -1.85
N GLY A 71 -3.71 -1.09 -3.12
CA GLY A 71 -3.47 -0.15 -4.20
C GLY A 71 -4.11 -0.67 -5.49
N GLU A 72 -5.42 -0.97 -5.41
CA GLU A 72 -6.10 -1.86 -6.36
C GLU A 72 -7.05 -1.13 -7.30
N PHE A 73 -7.12 -1.61 -8.55
CA PHE A 73 -8.08 -1.20 -9.57
C PHE A 73 -8.92 -2.43 -9.94
N LEU A 74 -10.21 -2.40 -9.59
CA LEU A 74 -11.12 -3.52 -9.80
C LEU A 74 -12.22 -3.13 -10.78
N LEU A 75 -12.53 -4.02 -11.73
CA LEU A 75 -13.82 -4.00 -12.43
C LEU A 75 -14.82 -4.74 -11.54
N ALA A 76 -15.77 -4.04 -10.93
CA ALA A 76 -16.63 -4.62 -9.89
C ALA A 76 -18.09 -4.18 -10.02
N ASP A 77 -18.98 -5.08 -9.62
CA ASP A 77 -20.39 -4.82 -9.34
C ASP A 77 -20.74 -5.34 -7.92
N TRP A 78 -22.02 -5.40 -7.55
CA TRP A 78 -22.43 -5.87 -6.21
C TRP A 78 -22.10 -7.34 -5.92
N ARG A 79 -21.87 -8.16 -6.95
CA ARG A 79 -21.74 -9.62 -6.83
C ARG A 79 -20.33 -10.11 -7.09
N THR A 80 -19.63 -9.47 -8.00
CA THR A 80 -18.34 -9.94 -8.52
C THR A 80 -17.35 -8.80 -8.68
N PHE A 81 -16.08 -9.17 -8.68
CA PHE A 81 -15.00 -8.26 -9.04
C PHE A 81 -13.95 -9.01 -9.86
N GLN A 82 -13.26 -8.26 -10.71
CA GLN A 82 -12.05 -8.68 -11.41
C GLN A 82 -10.96 -7.65 -11.12
N ARG A 83 -9.80 -8.10 -10.66
CA ARG A 83 -8.63 -7.23 -10.53
C ARG A 83 -8.07 -6.93 -11.91
N VAL A 84 -8.11 -5.66 -12.31
CA VAL A 84 -7.68 -5.19 -13.65
C VAL A 84 -6.42 -4.35 -13.58
N GLY A 85 -6.03 -3.87 -12.40
CA GLY A 85 -4.71 -3.32 -12.16
C GLY A 85 -4.37 -3.13 -10.69
N HIS A 86 -3.10 -2.86 -10.41
CA HIS A 86 -2.60 -2.61 -9.07
C HIS A 86 -1.24 -1.88 -9.06
N LEU A 87 -0.84 -1.36 -7.90
CA LEU A 87 0.54 -0.94 -7.65
C LEU A 87 1.48 -2.15 -7.66
N GLU A 88 2.71 -2.00 -8.18
CA GLU A 88 3.65 -3.12 -8.20
C GLU A 88 3.93 -3.69 -6.82
N TYR A 89 4.07 -5.01 -6.75
CA TYR A 89 4.40 -5.69 -5.50
C TYR A 89 5.80 -5.34 -5.02
N VAL A 90 5.89 -4.98 -3.75
CA VAL A 90 7.15 -4.84 -3.03
C VAL A 90 7.13 -5.66 -1.73
N PRO A 91 8.28 -6.14 -1.24
CA PRO A 91 8.33 -6.90 -0.01
C PRO A 91 8.17 -6.01 1.22
N LEU A 92 7.21 -6.29 2.10
CA LEU A 92 7.04 -5.60 3.38
C LEU A 92 8.16 -6.03 4.36
N LEU A 93 9.34 -5.41 4.28
CA LEU A 93 10.55 -5.85 5.01
C LEU A 93 10.39 -5.80 6.54
N GLY A 94 10.20 -6.98 7.16
CA GLY A 94 9.93 -7.12 8.60
C GLY A 94 8.44 -7.18 8.95
N GLY A 95 7.55 -7.31 7.96
CA GLY A 95 6.11 -7.45 8.17
C GLY A 95 5.54 -6.26 8.94
N VAL A 96 4.88 -6.53 10.06
CA VAL A 96 4.26 -5.52 10.94
C VAL A 96 5.24 -4.43 11.39
N ALA A 97 6.54 -4.75 11.52
CA ALA A 97 7.55 -3.76 11.89
C ALA A 97 7.63 -2.61 10.88
N ALA A 98 7.43 -2.88 9.59
CA ALA A 98 7.46 -1.86 8.54
C ALA A 98 6.26 -0.90 8.59
N ILE A 99 5.16 -1.30 9.22
CA ILE A 99 4.01 -0.42 9.48
C ILE A 99 4.41 0.61 10.54
N LYS A 100 5.04 0.18 11.64
CA LYS A 100 5.47 1.07 12.72
C LYS A 100 6.71 1.91 12.39
N LYS A 101 7.50 1.47 11.42
CA LYS A 101 8.75 2.09 11.00
C LYS A 101 8.74 2.37 9.49
N PRO A 102 8.01 3.40 9.01
CA PRO A 102 7.95 3.80 7.61
C PRO A 102 9.29 3.85 6.85
N TYR A 103 10.42 4.14 7.50
CA TYR A 103 11.73 4.06 6.82
C TYR A 103 12.03 2.68 6.23
N ARG A 104 11.48 1.60 6.81
CA ARG A 104 11.61 0.24 6.24
C ARG A 104 10.90 0.13 4.90
N MET A 105 9.77 0.82 4.73
CA MET A 105 9.08 0.91 3.45
C MET A 105 9.87 1.77 2.46
N ALA A 106 10.45 2.90 2.89
CA ALA A 106 11.35 3.68 2.02
C ALA A 106 12.52 2.84 1.50
N LEU A 107 13.20 2.10 2.38
CA LEU A 107 14.28 1.17 2.01
C LEU A 107 13.80 0.04 1.10
N THR A 108 12.61 -0.50 1.36
CA THR A 108 11.98 -1.52 0.51
C THR A 108 11.89 -1.04 -0.92
N TYR A 109 11.30 0.13 -1.15
CA TYR A 109 11.12 0.67 -2.49
C TYR A 109 12.45 1.03 -3.15
N LEU A 110 13.37 1.67 -2.43
CA LEU A 110 14.69 2.01 -2.98
C LEU A 110 15.47 0.76 -3.39
N TYR A 111 15.63 -0.22 -2.50
CA TYR A 111 16.46 -1.39 -2.78
C TYR A 111 15.81 -2.37 -3.76
N THR A 112 14.49 -2.54 -3.69
CA THR A 112 13.78 -3.46 -4.59
C THR A 112 13.69 -2.90 -6.01
N LEU A 113 13.46 -1.58 -6.16
CA LEU A 113 13.21 -0.97 -7.47
C LEU A 113 14.44 -0.32 -8.10
N LEU A 114 15.38 0.18 -7.29
CA LEU A 114 16.59 0.88 -7.77
C LEU A 114 17.89 0.11 -7.52
N GLY A 115 17.82 -1.00 -6.78
CA GLY A 115 18.94 -1.91 -6.51
C GLY A 115 19.50 -1.82 -5.09
N GLU A 116 20.02 -2.95 -4.57
CA GLU A 116 20.53 -3.09 -3.19
C GLU A 116 21.74 -2.17 -2.87
N ASP A 117 22.43 -1.69 -3.89
CA ASP A 117 23.58 -0.80 -3.80
C ASP A 117 23.20 0.69 -3.92
N PHE A 118 21.90 1.01 -3.95
CA PHE A 118 21.44 2.40 -3.99
C PHE A 118 21.98 3.20 -2.79
N SER A 119 22.69 4.30 -3.08
CA SER A 119 23.28 5.13 -2.03
C SER A 119 22.23 5.95 -1.29
N LEU A 120 22.18 5.79 0.03
CA LEU A 120 21.33 6.56 0.93
C LEU A 120 21.88 7.95 1.26
N GLU A 121 23.11 8.27 0.85
CA GLU A 121 23.73 9.56 1.15
C GLU A 121 22.85 10.73 0.70
N GLY A 122 22.65 11.69 1.60
CA GLY A 122 21.80 12.85 1.39
C GLY A 122 20.30 12.61 1.61
N LEU A 123 19.88 11.39 1.94
CA LEU A 123 18.49 11.10 2.33
C LEU A 123 18.31 11.15 3.85
N PRO A 124 17.14 11.59 4.38
CA PRO A 124 16.84 11.58 5.81
C PRO A 124 17.11 10.23 6.50
N ILE A 125 16.72 9.15 5.83
CA ILE A 125 16.91 7.76 6.28
C ILE A 125 18.38 7.29 6.27
N SER A 126 19.35 8.13 5.87
CA SER A 126 20.77 7.79 5.90
C SER A 126 21.34 7.68 7.32
N LYS A 127 20.62 8.20 8.32
CA LYS A 127 21.04 8.21 9.74
C LYS A 127 20.76 6.89 10.46
N LEU A 128 20.17 5.92 9.77
CA LEU A 128 19.84 4.61 10.33
C LEU A 128 21.09 3.87 10.83
N ASN A 129 20.89 3.07 11.89
CA ASN A 129 21.94 2.23 12.43
C ASN A 129 22.43 1.22 11.38
N ALA A 130 23.76 1.12 11.20
CA ALA A 130 24.38 0.23 10.22
C ALA A 130 23.97 -1.26 10.39
N THR A 131 23.79 -1.72 11.62
CA THR A 131 23.31 -3.06 11.94
C THR A 131 21.87 -3.27 11.48
N GLU A 132 20.98 -2.29 11.70
CA GLU A 132 19.59 -2.38 11.23
C GLU A 132 19.53 -2.39 9.70
N LEU A 133 20.36 -1.56 9.05
CA LEU A 133 20.43 -1.54 7.59
C LEU A 133 20.88 -2.89 7.01
N GLU A 134 21.91 -3.49 7.60
CA GLU A 134 22.41 -4.82 7.19
C GLU A 134 21.35 -5.90 7.39
N ILE A 135 20.61 -5.88 8.51
CA ILE A 135 19.49 -6.80 8.74
C ILE A 135 18.45 -6.65 7.64
N ILE A 136 18.06 -5.43 7.28
CA ILE A 136 17.06 -5.16 6.24
C ILE A 136 17.54 -5.68 4.88
N LYS A 137 18.80 -5.46 4.51
CA LYS A 137 19.40 -6.00 3.28
C LYS A 137 19.39 -7.54 3.29
N GLN A 138 19.72 -8.16 4.41
CA GLN A 138 19.65 -9.62 4.54
C GLN A 138 18.22 -10.16 4.47
N GLN A 139 17.24 -9.45 5.05
CA GLN A 139 15.83 -9.81 4.95
C GLN A 139 15.37 -9.80 3.49
N LEU A 140 15.72 -8.75 2.74
CA LEU A 140 15.42 -8.63 1.32
C LEU A 140 16.05 -9.77 0.52
N LYS A 141 17.36 -9.99 0.67
CA LYS A 141 18.11 -11.03 -0.07
C LYS A 141 17.61 -12.44 0.20
N ARG A 142 17.17 -12.73 1.43
CA ARG A 142 16.74 -14.08 1.86
C ARG A 142 15.22 -14.27 1.83
N GLY A 143 14.45 -13.22 1.58
CA GLY A 143 12.98 -13.26 1.64
C GLY A 143 12.41 -13.57 3.03
N ILE A 144 13.12 -13.23 4.12
CA ILE A 144 12.72 -13.60 5.48
C ILE A 144 11.77 -12.54 6.06
N ASN A 145 10.55 -12.96 6.39
CA ASN A 145 9.50 -12.09 6.95
C ASN A 145 9.21 -10.88 6.05
N CYS A 146 9.00 -11.16 4.76
CA CYS A 146 8.84 -10.18 3.69
C CYS A 146 7.59 -10.48 2.85
N PRO A 147 6.37 -10.47 3.42
CA PRO A 147 5.17 -10.68 2.62
C PRO A 147 5.07 -9.59 1.55
N LEU A 148 4.60 -9.95 0.36
CA LEU A 148 4.44 -8.97 -0.72
C LEU A 148 3.23 -8.09 -0.46
N THR A 149 3.38 -6.80 -0.77
CA THR A 149 2.31 -5.82 -0.68
C THR A 149 2.22 -4.91 -1.91
N SER A 150 0.99 -4.58 -2.32
CA SER A 150 0.65 -3.54 -3.30
C SER A 150 -0.01 -2.32 -2.65
N SER A 151 0.17 -2.11 -1.35
CA SER A 151 -0.58 -1.10 -0.60
C SER A 151 -0.18 0.34 -0.95
N ALA A 152 -1.20 1.17 -1.21
CA ALA A 152 -1.08 2.62 -1.35
C ALA A 152 -0.72 3.28 -0.01
N GLY A 153 -1.28 2.82 1.12
CA GLY A 153 -0.87 3.30 2.44
C GLY A 153 0.63 3.10 2.69
N ARG A 154 1.17 1.93 2.32
CA ARG A 154 2.61 1.65 2.42
C ARG A 154 3.45 2.49 1.46
N LEU A 155 2.92 2.86 0.29
CA LEU A 155 3.55 3.83 -0.61
C LEU A 155 3.64 5.22 0.05
N PHE A 156 2.57 5.70 0.68
CA PHE A 156 2.58 6.97 1.41
C PHE A 156 3.55 6.95 2.60
N ASP A 157 3.58 5.87 3.39
CA ASP A 157 4.54 5.68 4.47
C ASP A 157 5.98 5.78 3.94
N ALA A 158 6.28 5.10 2.82
CA ALA A 158 7.60 5.12 2.20
C ALA A 158 8.03 6.52 1.77
N VAL A 159 7.15 7.26 1.09
CA VAL A 159 7.43 8.63 0.62
C VAL A 159 7.60 9.55 1.82
N SER A 160 6.73 9.46 2.83
CA SER A 160 6.79 10.25 4.06
C SER A 160 8.14 10.10 4.79
N ALA A 161 8.63 8.87 4.94
CA ALA A 161 9.95 8.62 5.50
C ALA A 161 11.08 9.11 4.59
N LEU A 162 10.97 8.90 3.28
CA LEU A 162 11.99 9.29 2.31
C LEU A 162 12.19 10.81 2.26
N VAL A 163 11.12 11.58 2.39
CA VAL A 163 11.18 13.05 2.44
C VAL A 163 11.42 13.61 3.84
N GLY A 164 11.56 12.74 4.85
CA GLY A 164 11.91 13.13 6.23
C GLY A 164 10.75 13.68 7.06
N VAL A 165 9.50 13.38 6.67
CA VAL A 165 8.30 13.77 7.42
C VAL A 165 8.13 12.87 8.62
N ARG A 166 8.07 11.55 8.42
CA ARG A 166 7.91 10.61 9.52
C ARG A 166 8.60 9.27 9.25
N GLU A 167 9.52 8.93 10.15
CA GLU A 167 10.31 7.68 10.07
C GLU A 167 9.74 6.55 10.94
N GLU A 168 9.09 6.89 12.06
CA GLU A 168 8.41 5.96 12.98
C GLU A 168 7.04 6.52 13.39
N ILE A 169 6.02 5.68 13.56
CA ILE A 169 4.64 6.13 13.86
C ILE A 169 4.13 5.65 15.22
N ASP A 170 3.36 6.52 15.87
CA ASP A 170 2.67 6.26 17.13
C ASP A 170 1.28 5.64 16.89
N TYR A 171 0.58 6.10 15.85
CA TYR A 171 -0.78 5.66 15.49
C TYR A 171 -0.91 5.33 14.01
N GLU A 172 -1.98 4.61 13.64
CA GLU A 172 -2.22 4.17 12.27
C GLU A 172 -2.34 5.34 11.29
N ALA A 173 -1.75 5.21 10.10
CA ALA A 173 -1.75 6.20 9.02
C ALA A 173 -1.06 7.55 9.33
N GLN A 174 -0.42 7.72 10.49
CA GLN A 174 0.23 8.98 10.87
C GLN A 174 1.16 9.55 9.79
N ALA A 175 2.04 8.72 9.22
CA ALA A 175 3.01 9.18 8.22
C ALA A 175 2.32 9.66 6.93
N ALA A 176 1.23 8.99 6.52
CA ALA A 176 0.42 9.38 5.36
C ALA A 176 -0.34 10.69 5.62
N ILE A 177 -0.96 10.83 6.79
CA ILE A 177 -1.69 12.05 7.20
C ILE A 177 -0.76 13.25 7.26
N GLU A 178 0.40 13.11 7.91
CA GLU A 178 1.36 14.20 8.03
C GLU A 178 1.97 14.58 6.66
N LEU A 179 2.15 13.62 5.75
CA LEU A 179 2.57 13.90 4.39
C LEU A 179 1.50 14.68 3.61
N GLU A 180 0.23 14.30 3.74
CA GLU A 180 -0.89 15.02 3.12
C GLU A 180 -0.99 16.46 3.64
N MET A 181 -0.83 16.68 4.95
CA MET A 181 -0.87 18.02 5.55
C MET A 181 0.20 18.97 5.01
N LEU A 182 1.30 18.44 4.47
CA LEU A 182 2.38 19.21 3.84
C LEU A 182 2.19 19.37 2.33
N ALA A 183 1.30 18.60 1.72
CA ALA A 183 1.10 18.60 0.27
C ALA A 183 0.29 19.84 -0.18
N PRO A 184 0.55 20.36 -1.40
CA PRO A 184 -0.27 21.41 -1.99
C PRO A 184 -1.74 21.03 -2.15
N ASN A 185 -2.64 21.95 -1.81
CA ASN A 185 -4.07 21.81 -2.13
C ASN A 185 -4.34 21.81 -3.66
N GLU A 186 -3.47 22.40 -4.47
CA GLU A 186 -3.70 22.55 -5.91
C GLU A 186 -2.45 22.29 -6.75
N VAL A 187 -2.26 21.03 -7.17
CA VAL A 187 -1.12 20.63 -8.01
C VAL A 187 -1.09 21.39 -9.35
N GLY A 188 -2.25 21.72 -9.91
CA GLY A 188 -2.39 22.33 -11.24
C GLY A 188 -2.12 23.84 -11.33
N LYS A 189 -2.19 24.60 -10.22
CA LYS A 189 -1.98 26.06 -10.27
C LYS A 189 -0.51 26.48 -10.23
N PHE A 190 0.39 25.60 -9.79
CA PHE A 190 1.79 25.94 -9.52
C PHE A 190 2.78 25.44 -10.56
N GLY A 191 2.32 24.89 -11.70
CA GLY A 191 3.21 24.31 -12.71
C GLY A 191 4.06 23.15 -12.17
N LEU A 192 3.62 22.52 -11.08
CA LEU A 192 4.31 21.40 -10.45
C LEU A 192 4.30 20.21 -11.41
N LYS A 193 5.49 19.68 -11.68
CA LYS A 193 5.62 18.46 -12.48
C LYS A 193 5.27 17.27 -11.60
N LEU A 194 4.32 16.45 -12.07
CA LEU A 194 4.04 15.16 -11.46
C LEU A 194 5.27 14.25 -11.57
N TYR A 195 5.51 13.44 -10.55
CA TYR A 195 6.57 12.43 -10.62
C TYR A 195 6.24 11.36 -11.67
N PRO A 196 7.25 10.91 -12.45
CA PRO A 196 7.04 9.94 -13.52
C PRO A 196 6.74 8.54 -12.97
N PHE A 197 5.90 7.80 -13.67
CA PHE A 197 5.67 6.38 -13.48
C PHE A 197 5.32 5.75 -14.83
N SER A 198 5.38 4.42 -14.91
CA SER A 198 4.97 3.68 -16.12
C SER A 198 3.95 2.63 -15.76
N ILE A 199 3.10 2.26 -16.72
CA ILE A 199 2.15 1.14 -16.57
C ILE A 199 2.59 0.04 -17.52
N VAL A 200 2.74 -1.16 -17.00
CA VAL A 200 3.02 -2.36 -17.79
C VAL A 200 1.84 -3.31 -17.69
N GLU A 201 1.59 -4.11 -18.72
CA GLU A 201 0.55 -5.13 -18.70
C GLU A 201 1.18 -6.51 -18.53
N HIS A 202 0.67 -7.28 -17.57
CA HIS A 202 1.09 -8.65 -17.30
C HIS A 202 -0.14 -9.54 -17.15
N GLN A 203 -0.30 -10.50 -18.07
CA GLN A 203 -1.42 -11.45 -18.07
C GLN A 203 -2.81 -10.78 -18.01
N GLY A 204 -2.99 -9.65 -18.70
CA GLY A 204 -4.27 -8.91 -18.73
C GLY A 204 -4.48 -7.97 -17.53
N THR A 205 -3.52 -7.89 -16.60
CA THR A 205 -3.57 -6.99 -15.44
C THR A 205 -2.54 -5.86 -15.62
N LYS A 206 -2.97 -4.62 -15.39
CA LYS A 206 -2.09 -3.45 -15.46
C LYS A 206 -1.34 -3.22 -14.14
N VAL A 207 -0.03 -3.06 -14.19
CA VAL A 207 0.81 -2.85 -13.01
C VAL A 207 1.47 -1.48 -13.09
N VAL A 208 1.24 -0.64 -12.08
CA VAL A 208 1.89 0.66 -11.94
C VAL A 208 3.31 0.46 -11.40
N LYS A 209 4.31 0.84 -12.20
CA LYS A 209 5.73 0.76 -11.85
C LYS A 209 6.21 2.10 -11.29
N LEU A 210 6.76 2.04 -10.09
CA LEU A 210 7.07 3.15 -9.20
C LEU A 210 8.57 3.46 -9.13
N ALA A 211 9.43 2.71 -9.82
CA ALA A 211 10.88 2.95 -9.84
C ALA A 211 11.22 4.39 -10.26
N GLN A 212 10.58 4.90 -11.32
CA GLN A 212 10.80 6.26 -11.81
C GLN A 212 10.37 7.31 -10.77
N LEU A 213 9.28 7.05 -10.04
CA LEU A 213 8.77 7.93 -8.98
C LEU A 213 9.77 7.99 -7.83
N PHE A 214 10.22 6.85 -7.30
CA PHE A 214 11.16 6.82 -6.18
C PHE A 214 12.53 7.39 -6.56
N SER A 215 12.99 7.15 -7.79
CA SER A 215 14.22 7.76 -8.28
C SER A 215 14.11 9.29 -8.30
N ALA A 216 12.98 9.83 -8.76
CA ALA A 216 12.78 11.27 -8.84
C ALA A 216 12.60 11.92 -7.45
N VAL A 217 11.81 11.31 -6.55
CA VAL A 217 11.65 11.79 -5.17
C VAL A 217 13.00 11.79 -4.44
N ALA A 218 13.77 10.71 -4.54
CA ALA A 218 15.08 10.64 -3.91
C ALA A 218 16.05 11.71 -4.45
N GLN A 219 15.99 11.99 -5.76
CA GLN A 219 16.80 13.05 -6.36
C GLN A 219 16.40 14.44 -5.85
N ASP A 220 15.10 14.72 -5.74
CA ASP A 220 14.60 16.00 -5.26
C ASP A 220 14.98 16.25 -3.80
N VAL A 221 14.93 15.21 -2.96
CA VAL A 221 15.41 15.26 -1.57
C VAL A 221 16.91 15.55 -1.51
N LYS A 222 17.73 14.84 -2.30
CA LYS A 222 19.20 15.07 -2.36
C LYS A 222 19.55 16.47 -2.86
N ASN A 223 18.75 17.00 -3.79
CA ASN A 223 18.89 18.36 -4.30
C ASN A 223 18.37 19.43 -3.35
N GLN A 224 17.79 19.06 -2.20
CA GLN A 224 17.13 19.96 -1.26
C GLN A 224 16.06 20.83 -1.96
N THR A 225 15.31 20.20 -2.86
CA THR A 225 14.26 20.87 -3.62
C THR A 225 13.23 21.45 -2.64
N PRO A 226 12.95 22.76 -2.69
CA PRO A 226 12.08 23.39 -1.72
C PRO A 226 10.66 22.85 -1.81
N ILE A 227 10.02 22.71 -0.66
CA ILE A 227 8.57 22.50 -0.59
C ILE A 227 7.92 23.74 -1.20
N PRO A 228 6.95 23.60 -2.11
CA PRO A 228 6.18 24.74 -2.60
C PRO A 228 5.51 25.42 -1.40
N LEU A 229 6.02 26.58 -0.98
CA LEU A 229 5.43 27.35 0.11
C LEU A 229 4.18 28.07 -0.42
N PHE A 230 3.05 27.91 0.28
CA PHE A 230 1.78 28.59 0.04
C PHE A 230 1.73 29.96 0.73
#